data_AF-A0AAQ3SG41-F1
#
_entry.id   AF-A0AAQ3SG41-F1
#
_cell.length_a   1.000
_cell.length_b   1.000
_cell.length_c   1.000
_cell.angle_alpha   90.00
_cell.angle_beta   90.00
_cell.angle_gamma   90.00
#
_symmetry.space_group_name_H-M   'P 1'
#
loop_
_entity.id
_entity.type
_entity.pdbx_description
1 polymer ?
#
loop_
_entity_poly.entity_id
_entity_poly.type
_entity_poly.pdbx_seq_one_letter_code
_entity_poly.pdbx_strand_id
1 'polypeptide(L)'
;MKKYMDECAERRRLHNELIELRGNISVFCRCRPLSSHEVKNWCIAIAEIDPEQKTTLQFAPASKEKKVFKFDCVFGLEDDQDS
;
A
#
# COMPACT_ATOMS: atom_id res chain seq x y z
N MET A 1 -16.34 29.06 23.57
CA MET A 1 -16.96 28.45 22.37
C MET A 1 -16.31 28.95 21.07
N LYS A 2 -16.25 30.26 20.80
CA LYS A 2 -15.62 30.84 19.57
C LYS A 2 -14.18 30.38 19.30
N LYS A 3 -13.29 30.40 20.30
CA LYS A 3 -11.89 29.94 20.15
C LYS A 3 -11.77 28.46 19.76
N TYR A 4 -12.67 27.60 20.24
CA TYR A 4 -12.67 26.17 19.91
C TYR A 4 -13.10 25.94 18.45
N MET A 5 -14.09 26.69 17.99
CA MET A 5 -14.54 26.61 16.59
C MET A 5 -13.48 27.07 15.60
N ASP A 6 -12.73 28.12 15.97
CA ASP A 6 -11.63 28.67 15.18
C ASP A 6 -10.47 27.68 15.06
N GLU A 7 -10.05 27.08 16.18
CA GLU A 7 -9.03 26.02 16.19
C GLU A 7 -9.46 24.81 15.35
N CYS A 8 -10.70 24.32 15.49
CA CYS A 8 -11.21 23.22 14.68
C CYS A 8 -11.32 23.56 13.18
N ALA A 9 -11.49 24.84 12.83
CA ALA A 9 -11.50 25.27 11.43
C ALA A 9 -10.07 25.27 10.85
N GLU A 10 -9.11 25.81 11.60
CA GLU A 10 -7.71 25.84 11.18
C GLU A 10 -7.13 24.43 11.07
N ARG A 11 -7.46 23.55 12.03
CA ARG A 11 -7.00 22.14 12.01
C ARG A 11 -7.50 21.40 10.77
N ARG A 12 -8.76 21.63 10.38
CA ARG A 12 -9.33 21.06 9.15
C ARG A 12 -8.68 21.63 7.89
N ARG A 13 -8.42 22.93 7.85
CA ARG A 13 -7.76 23.58 6.72
C ARG A 13 -6.34 23.02 6.52
N LEU A 14 -5.53 23.02 7.58
CA LEU A 14 -4.16 22.48 7.53
C LEU A 14 -4.14 21.01 7.14
N HIS A 15 -5.10 20.21 7.65
CA HIS A 15 -5.23 18.81 7.27
C HIS A 15 -5.53 18.62 5.78
N ASN A 16 -6.47 19.40 5.23
CA ASN A 16 -6.80 19.33 3.80
C ASN A 16 -5.60 19.74 2.94
N GLU A 17 -4.89 20.80 3.31
CA GLU A 17 -3.68 21.25 2.60
C GLU A 17 -2.61 20.15 2.59
N LEU A 18 -2.42 19.45 3.73
CA LEU A 18 -1.52 18.30 3.80
C LEU A 18 -1.94 17.13 2.90
N ILE A 19 -3.24 16.85 2.78
CA ILE A 19 -3.75 15.80 1.88
C ILE A 19 -3.52 16.20 0.42
N GLU A 20 -3.85 17.44 0.05
CA GLU A 20 -3.66 17.95 -1.31
C GLU A 20 -2.18 17.89 -1.71
N LEU A 21 -1.27 18.25 -0.81
CA LEU A 21 0.17 18.17 -1.02
C LEU A 21 0.69 16.73 -1.16
N ARG A 22 0.14 15.78 -0.40
CA ARG A 22 0.48 14.35 -0.53
C ARG A 22 -0.12 13.71 -1.79
N GLY A 23 -1.17 14.32 -2.34
CA GLY A 23 -1.98 13.75 -3.40
C GLY A 23 -3.27 13.16 -2.83
N ASN A 24 -4.40 13.63 -3.37
CA ASN A 24 -5.74 13.27 -2.89
C ASN A 24 -6.11 11.79 -3.11
N ILE A 25 -5.34 11.08 -3.94
CA ILE A 25 -5.56 9.67 -4.28
C ILE A 25 -4.32 8.88 -3.85
N SER A 26 -4.50 8.00 -2.88
CA SER A 26 -3.47 7.04 -2.47
C SER A 26 -3.79 5.68 -3.07
N VAL A 27 -2.78 5.03 -3.66
CA VAL A 27 -2.91 3.68 -4.22
C VAL A 27 -2.04 2.73 -3.44
N PHE A 28 -2.69 1.77 -2.78
CA PHE A 28 -2.04 0.72 -2.00
C PHE A 28 -2.15 -0.62 -2.72
N CYS A 29 -1.14 -1.46 -2.58
CA CYS A 29 -1.19 -2.84 -3.04
C CYS A 29 -1.04 -3.79 -1.84
N ARG A 30 -1.87 -4.84 -1.75
CA ARG A 30 -1.74 -5.88 -0.72
C ARG A 30 -1.68 -7.25 -1.36
N CYS A 31 -0.59 -7.97 -1.13
CA CYS A 31 -0.42 -9.34 -1.58
C CYS A 31 -1.06 -10.32 -0.59
N ARG A 32 -2.05 -11.11 -1.04
CA ARG A 32 -2.71 -12.10 -0.19
C ARG A 32 -1.77 -13.27 0.10
N PRO A 33 -1.70 -13.76 1.35
CA PRO A 33 -1.04 -15.03 1.66
C PRO A 33 -1.70 -16.22 0.98
N LEU A 34 -0.88 -17.18 0.55
CA LEU A 34 -1.36 -18.42 -0.06
C LEU A 34 -2.16 -19.23 0.96
N SER A 35 -3.32 -19.75 0.55
CA SER A 35 -4.12 -20.65 1.36
C SER A 35 -3.47 -22.03 1.43
N SER A 36 -3.77 -22.81 2.48
CA SER A 36 -3.24 -24.16 2.65
C SER A 36 -3.55 -25.09 1.46
N HIS A 37 -4.64 -24.85 0.73
CA HIS A 37 -4.96 -25.61 -0.48
C HIS A 37 -4.05 -25.25 -1.67
N GLU A 38 -3.70 -23.98 -1.82
CA GLU A 38 -2.80 -23.50 -2.88
C GLU A 38 -1.37 -23.96 -2.65
N VAL A 39 -0.91 -23.97 -1.39
CA VAL A 39 0.39 -24.54 -1.01
C VAL A 39 0.45 -26.04 -1.32
N LYS A 40 -0.63 -26.80 -1.03
CA LYS A 40 -0.73 -28.23 -1.39
C LYS A 40 -0.70 -28.45 -2.90
N ASN A 41 -1.21 -27.51 -3.67
CA ASN A 41 -1.23 -27.54 -5.14
C ASN A 41 0.03 -26.91 -5.77
N TRP A 42 1.11 -26.69 -5.01
CA TRP A 42 2.38 -26.14 -5.51
C TRP A 42 2.24 -24.74 -6.15
N CYS A 43 1.24 -23.96 -5.75
CA CYS A 43 1.14 -22.56 -6.18
C CYS A 43 2.25 -21.72 -5.53
N ILE A 44 2.86 -20.83 -6.31
CA ILE A 44 3.93 -19.93 -5.85
C ILE A 44 3.49 -18.47 -5.95
N ALA A 45 3.97 -17.64 -5.04
CA ALA A 45 3.83 -16.18 -5.15
C ALA A 45 4.75 -15.67 -6.27
N ILE A 46 4.18 -14.91 -7.21
CA ILE A 46 4.88 -14.36 -8.39
C ILE A 46 5.18 -12.87 -8.27
N ALA A 47 4.84 -12.29 -7.12
CA ALA A 47 4.99 -10.88 -6.82
C ALA A 47 6.13 -10.73 -5.79
N GLU A 48 7.20 -10.06 -6.21
CA GLU A 48 8.36 -9.72 -5.39
C GLU A 48 8.20 -8.27 -4.91
N ILE A 49 8.31 -8.03 -3.60
CA ILE A 49 8.18 -6.70 -3.00
C ILE A 49 9.57 -6.24 -2.61
N ASP A 50 9.87 -4.96 -2.87
CA ASP A 50 11.11 -4.36 -2.38
C ASP A 50 11.08 -4.23 -0.85
N PRO A 51 11.98 -4.90 -0.11
CA PRO A 51 11.93 -4.95 1.35
C PRO A 51 12.34 -3.64 2.02
N GLU A 52 13.07 -2.75 1.33
CA GLU A 52 13.53 -1.49 1.90
C GLU A 52 12.48 -0.40 1.82
N GLN A 53 11.80 -0.26 0.68
CA GLN A 53 10.90 0.87 0.46
C GLN A 53 9.42 0.52 0.48
N LYS A 54 9.03 -0.76 0.38
CA LYS A 54 7.63 -1.20 0.29
C LYS A 54 6.78 -0.35 -0.68
N THR A 55 7.37 0.30 -1.67
CA THR A 55 6.68 1.18 -2.63
C THR A 55 6.64 0.58 -4.03
N THR A 56 7.41 -0.48 -4.24
CA THR A 56 7.59 -1.09 -5.55
C THR A 56 7.26 -2.57 -5.50
N LEU A 57 6.39 -3.00 -6.41
CA LEU A 57 6.01 -4.38 -6.64
C LEU A 57 6.56 -4.84 -7.99
N GLN A 58 7.32 -5.92 -8.02
CA GLN A 58 7.77 -6.57 -9.25
C GLN A 58 6.97 -7.83 -9.50
N PHE A 59 6.39 -7.94 -10.69
CA PHE A 59 5.65 -9.11 -11.14
C PHE A 59 6.50 -9.90 -12.13
N ALA A 60 6.88 -11.12 -11.77
CA ALA A 60 7.73 -11.99 -12.57
C ALA A 60 7.06 -13.35 -12.83
N PRO A 61 6.19 -13.46 -13.84
CA PRO A 61 5.71 -14.76 -14.29
C PRO A 61 6.85 -15.48 -15.00
N ALA A 62 6.95 -16.81 -14.83
CA ALA A 62 8.06 -17.69 -15.21
C ALA A 62 8.53 -17.67 -16.69
N SER A 63 8.07 -16.74 -17.54
CA SER A 63 8.35 -16.71 -18.98
C SER A 63 8.35 -15.32 -19.64
N LYS A 64 8.07 -14.23 -18.92
CA LYS A 64 7.98 -12.87 -19.53
C LYS A 64 8.66 -11.81 -18.67
N GLU A 65 9.03 -10.71 -19.34
CA GLU A 65 9.66 -9.52 -18.76
C GLU A 65 9.06 -9.13 -17.41
N LYS A 66 9.95 -8.85 -16.44
CA LYS A 66 9.56 -8.36 -15.11
C LYS A 66 8.83 -7.03 -15.25
N LYS A 67 7.58 -6.97 -14.79
CA LYS A 67 6.80 -5.72 -14.75
C LYS A 67 6.96 -5.08 -13.39
N VAL A 68 7.38 -3.82 -13.37
CA VAL A 68 7.56 -3.04 -12.15
C VAL A 68 6.39 -2.08 -12.00
N PHE A 69 5.70 -2.15 -10.86
CA PHE A 69 4.60 -1.27 -10.49
C PHE A 69 5.00 -0.44 -9.26
N LYS A 70 4.70 0.86 -9.29
CA LYS A 70 4.95 1.78 -8.17
C LYS A 70 3.63 2.14 -7.51
N PHE A 71 3.62 2.09 -6.20
CA PHE A 71 2.48 2.36 -5.33
C PHE A 71 2.90 3.28 -4.18
N ASP A 72 1.91 3.80 -3.45
CA ASP A 72 2.16 4.60 -2.25
C ASP A 72 2.71 3.72 -1.12
N CYS A 73 2.08 2.55 -0.91
CA CYS A 73 2.64 1.44 -0.13
C CYS A 73 2.20 0.07 -0.71
N VAL A 74 3.03 -0.95 -0.47
CA VAL A 74 2.89 -2.34 -0.89
C VAL A 74 3.05 -3.22 0.35
N PHE A 75 1.98 -3.94 0.69
CA PHE A 75 1.90 -4.84 1.83
C PHE A 75 2.13 -6.28 1.39
N GLY A 76 3.06 -6.95 2.05
CA GLY A 76 3.46 -8.32 1.78
C GLY A 76 2.62 -9.36 2.50
N LEU A 77 3.06 -10.61 2.35
CA LEU A 77 2.46 -11.79 2.96
C LEU A 77 2.55 -11.76 4.50
N GLU A 78 3.51 -10.98 5.02
CA GLU A 78 3.84 -10.84 6.44
C GLU A 78 3.16 -9.63 7.10
N ASP A 79 2.52 -8.74 6.32
CA ASP A 79 1.85 -7.56 6.84
C ASP A 79 0.48 -7.92 7.44
N ASP A 80 0.26 -7.48 8.68
CA ASP A 80 -0.97 -7.70 9.44
C ASP A 80 -2.15 -6.87 8.90
N GLN A 81 -3.35 -7.07 9.44
CA GLN A 81 -4.51 -6.25 9.10
C GLN A 81 -4.45 -4.83 9.67
N ASP A 82 -3.66 -4.61 10.74
CA ASP A 82 -3.52 -3.32 11.43
C ASP A 82 -2.31 -2.49 11.00
N SER A 83 -1.52 -2.92 10.00
CA SER A 83 -0.28 -2.21 9.58
C SER A 83 -0.13 -2.07 8.08
#